data_AF-A0A7K1U254-F1
#
_entry.id   AF-A0A7K1U254-F1
#
_cell.length_a   1.000
_cell.length_b   1.000
_cell.length_c   1.000
_cell.angle_alpha   90.00
_cell.angle_beta   90.00
_cell.angle_gamma   90.00
#
_symmetry.space_group_name_H-M   'P 1'
#
loop_
_entity.id
_entity.type
_entity.pdbx_description
1 polymer ?
#
loop_
_entity_poly.entity_id
_entity_poly.type
_entity_poly.pdbx_seq_one_letter_code
_entity_poly.pdbx_strand_id
1 'polypeptide(L)'
;MSTEKYSSSVIRKLEVAVNHNQVENILSSAITDITLEGDAGMIRSFLSQLQAQIEELSPLDWNSTQWGCFRYALIYLRKHAVTQPA
;
A
#
# COMPACT_ATOMS: atom_id res chain seq x y z
N MET A 1 12.23 8.74 -7.52
CA MET A 1 11.91 7.34 -7.91
C MET A 1 10.55 7.35 -8.62
N SER A 2 10.25 6.49 -9.62
CA SER A 2 8.87 6.48 -10.15
C SER A 2 7.93 5.86 -9.12
N THR A 3 6.75 6.45 -8.91
CA THR A 3 5.76 5.96 -7.94
C THR A 3 5.37 4.50 -8.21
N GLU A 4 5.37 4.09 -9.48
CA GLU A 4 5.09 2.71 -9.91
C GLU A 4 6.13 1.71 -9.39
N LYS A 5 7.43 2.01 -9.53
CA LYS A 5 8.49 1.14 -9.02
C LYS A 5 8.41 1.02 -7.50
N TYR A 6 8.02 2.11 -6.85
CA TYR A 6 7.89 2.12 -5.40
C TYR A 6 6.65 1.34 -4.93
N SER A 7 5.50 1.52 -5.58
CA SER A 7 4.29 0.75 -5.26
C SER A 7 4.49 -0.74 -5.50
N SER A 8 5.17 -1.14 -6.59
CA SER A 8 5.56 -2.54 -6.81
C SER A 8 6.50 -3.08 -5.73
N SER A 9 7.42 -2.26 -5.21
CA SER A 9 8.26 -2.68 -4.07
C SER A 9 7.44 -2.91 -2.81
N VAL A 10 6.42 -2.08 -2.58
CA VAL A 10 5.50 -2.22 -1.44
C VAL A 10 4.63 -3.48 -1.59
N ILE A 11 4.11 -3.77 -2.79
CA ILE A 11 3.39 -5.02 -3.06
C ILE A 11 4.23 -6.23 -2.66
N ARG A 12 5.50 -6.30 -3.10
CA ARG A 12 6.40 -7.41 -2.73
C ARG A 12 6.61 -7.56 -1.23
N LYS A 13 6.61 -6.45 -0.48
CA LYS A 13 6.67 -6.50 1.00
C LYS A 13 5.35 -7.02 1.59
N LEU A 14 4.21 -6.69 1.01
CA LEU A 14 2.89 -7.18 1.43
C LEU A 14 2.70 -8.68 1.14
N GLU A 15 3.30 -9.20 0.07
CA GLU A 15 3.25 -10.64 -0.28
C GLU A 15 3.78 -11.56 0.84
N VAL A 16 4.74 -11.06 1.62
CA VAL A 16 5.38 -11.79 2.72
C VAL A 16 4.83 -11.39 4.09
N ALA A 17 3.84 -10.49 4.14
CA ALA A 17 3.20 -10.10 5.39
C ALA A 17 2.35 -11.24 5.95
N VAL A 18 2.51 -11.53 7.24
CA VAL A 18 1.78 -12.63 7.91
C VAL A 18 0.65 -12.15 8.81
N ASN A 19 0.52 -10.84 9.03
CA ASN A 19 -0.52 -10.25 9.86
C ASN A 19 -0.74 -8.76 9.55
N HIS A 20 -1.84 -8.22 10.08
CA HIS A 20 -2.23 -6.83 9.88
C HIS A 20 -1.21 -5.83 10.42
N ASN A 21 -0.55 -6.11 11.55
CA ASN A 21 0.46 -5.21 12.13
C ASN A 21 1.65 -5.02 11.17
N GLN A 22 2.08 -6.08 10.49
CA GLN A 22 3.12 -5.98 9.47
C GLN A 22 2.65 -5.15 8.27
N VAL A 23 1.39 -5.32 7.84
CA VAL A 23 0.81 -4.48 6.78
C VAL A 23 0.84 -3.01 7.17
N GLU A 24 0.40 -2.65 8.37
CA GLU A 24 0.45 -1.26 8.85
C GLU A 24 1.86 -0.71 8.90
N ASN A 25 2.84 -1.49 9.38
CA ASN A 25 4.23 -1.07 9.45
C ASN A 25 4.82 -0.84 8.04
N ILE A 26 4.52 -1.71 7.09
CA ILE A 26 4.96 -1.57 5.69
C ILE A 26 4.39 -0.30 5.08
N LEU A 27 3.07 -0.08 5.22
CA LEU A 27 2.38 1.05 4.61
C LEU A 27 2.72 2.39 5.28
N SER A 28 2.79 2.41 6.62
CA SER A 28 3.17 3.62 7.36
C SER A 28 4.59 4.05 7.04
N SER A 29 5.55 3.12 7.03
CA SER A 29 6.93 3.40 6.62
C SER A 29 6.96 3.95 5.19
N ALA A 30 6.22 3.33 4.26
CA ALA A 30 6.21 3.78 2.87
C ALA A 30 5.65 5.20 2.70
N ILE A 31 4.60 5.54 3.44
CA ILE A 31 3.99 6.88 3.45
C ILE A 31 4.95 7.89 4.09
N THR A 32 5.59 7.54 5.21
CA THR A 32 6.57 8.40 5.88
C THR A 32 7.76 8.70 4.98
N ASP A 33 8.29 7.69 4.28
CA ASP A 33 9.41 7.85 3.36
C ASP A 33 9.08 8.88 2.25
N ILE A 34 7.91 8.79 1.62
CA ILE A 34 7.48 9.77 0.60
C ILE A 34 7.24 11.15 1.22
N THR A 35 6.69 11.20 2.44
CA THR A 35 6.43 12.47 3.13
C THR A 35 7.73 13.22 3.44
N LEU A 36 8.79 12.49 3.83
CA LEU A 36 10.11 13.05 4.08
C LEU A 36 10.79 13.55 2.79
N GLU A 37 10.47 12.96 1.64
CA GLU A 37 10.92 13.45 0.33
C GLU A 37 10.22 14.76 -0.09
N GLY A 38 9.20 15.22 0.65
CA GLY A 38 8.58 16.55 0.49
C GLY A 38 7.59 16.68 -0.67
N ASP A 39 7.24 15.59 -1.33
CA ASP A 39 6.34 15.60 -2.50
C ASP A 39 4.93 15.10 -2.13
N ALA A 40 4.07 16.02 -1.69
CA ALA A 40 2.68 15.72 -1.35
C ALA A 40 1.87 15.18 -2.57
N GLY A 41 2.22 15.59 -3.79
CA GLY A 41 1.61 15.06 -5.02
C GLY A 41 1.96 13.60 -5.25
N MET A 42 3.20 13.22 -4.91
CA MET A 42 3.69 11.85 -5.00
C MET A 42 2.95 10.89 -4.06
N ILE A 43 2.56 11.34 -2.86
CA ILE A 43 1.77 10.51 -1.92
C ILE A 43 0.45 10.09 -2.57
N ARG A 44 -0.29 11.03 -3.16
CA ARG A 44 -1.59 10.73 -3.76
C ARG A 44 -1.46 9.75 -4.92
N SER A 45 -0.49 9.99 -5.81
CA SER A 45 -0.20 9.08 -6.93
C SER A 45 0.23 7.70 -6.45
N PHE A 46 1.08 7.63 -5.42
CA PHE A 46 1.50 6.37 -4.80
C PHE A 46 0.31 5.59 -4.21
N LEU A 47 -0.52 6.25 -3.40
CA LEU A 47 -1.69 5.61 -2.77
C LEU A 47 -2.66 5.08 -3.83
N SER A 48 -2.94 5.87 -4.87
CA SER A 48 -3.82 5.46 -5.97
C SER A 48 -3.26 4.29 -6.77
N GLN A 49 -1.96 4.31 -7.09
CA GLN A 49 -1.31 3.22 -7.84
C GLN A 49 -1.26 1.93 -7.03
N LEU A 50 -0.91 2.03 -5.74
CA LEU A 50 -0.87 0.88 -4.87
C LEU A 50 -2.26 0.27 -4.68
N GLN A 51 -3.30 1.11 -4.53
CA GLN A 51 -4.67 0.62 -4.47
C GLN A 51 -5.07 -0.13 -5.73
N ALA A 52 -4.81 0.44 -6.92
CA ALA A 52 -5.12 -0.20 -8.19
C ALA A 52 -4.40 -1.55 -8.35
N GLN A 53 -3.11 -1.61 -8.02
CA GLN A 53 -2.33 -2.85 -8.08
C GLN A 53 -2.88 -3.93 -7.16
N ILE A 54 -3.32 -3.59 -5.95
CA ILE A 54 -3.93 -4.56 -5.04
C ILE A 54 -5.31 -5.02 -5.55
N GLU A 55 -6.08 -4.12 -6.17
CA GLU A 55 -7.40 -4.44 -6.74
C GLU A 55 -7.30 -5.33 -7.99
N GLU A 56 -6.17 -5.32 -8.70
CA GLU A 56 -5.88 -6.20 -9.85
C GLU A 56 -5.43 -7.61 -9.43
N LEU A 57 -5.11 -7.84 -8.15
CA LEU A 57 -4.71 -9.17 -7.67
C LEU A 57 -5.88 -10.16 -7.68
N SER A 58 -5.63 -11.35 -8.24
CA SER A 58 -6.59 -12.44 -8.20
C SER A 58 -6.54 -13.14 -6.84
N PRO A 59 -7.68 -13.39 -6.17
CA PRO A 59 -7.71 -14.14 -4.92
C PRO A 59 -7.23 -15.59 -5.06
N LEU A 60 -7.19 -16.13 -6.29
CA LEU A 60 -6.76 -17.50 -6.56
C LEU A 60 -5.23 -17.68 -6.46
N ASP A 61 -4.47 -16.60 -6.53
CA ASP A 61 -3.00 -16.64 -6.52
C ASP A 61 -2.41 -16.60 -5.10
N TRP A 62 -3.26 -16.42 -4.07
CA TRP A 62 -2.83 -16.13 -2.70
C TRP A 62 -3.48 -17.07 -1.70
N ASN A 63 -2.74 -17.41 -0.64
CA ASN A 63 -3.34 -18.09 0.50
C ASN A 63 -4.24 -17.12 1.30
N SER A 64 -5.06 -17.67 2.20
CA SER A 64 -6.02 -16.88 2.99
C SER A 64 -5.38 -15.80 3.86
N THR A 65 -4.16 -16.03 4.38
CA THR A 65 -3.41 -15.03 5.16
C THR A 65 -2.93 -13.88 4.26
N GLN A 66 -2.33 -14.20 3.11
CA GLN A 66 -1.84 -13.22 2.15
C GLN A 66 -2.98 -12.39 1.58
N TRP A 67 -4.06 -13.05 1.16
CA TRP A 67 -5.26 -12.37 0.68
C TRP A 67 -5.86 -11.48 1.77
N GLY A 68 -5.94 -11.96 3.00
CA GLY A 68 -6.35 -11.17 4.16
C GLY A 68 -5.49 -9.91 4.33
N CYS A 69 -4.17 -10.02 4.20
CA CYS A 69 -3.24 -8.89 4.27
C CYS A 69 -3.47 -7.88 3.14
N PHE A 70 -3.71 -8.32 1.90
CA PHE A 70 -4.05 -7.44 0.79
C PHE A 70 -5.38 -6.71 1.00
N ARG A 71 -6.42 -7.42 1.48
CA ARG A 71 -7.71 -6.81 1.82
C ARG A 71 -7.57 -5.80 2.96
N TYR A 72 -6.75 -6.12 3.96
CA TYR A 72 -6.44 -5.20 5.05
C TYR A 72 -5.70 -3.95 4.55
N ALA A 73 -4.72 -4.12 3.66
CA ALA A 73 -3.99 -3.01 3.05
C ALA A 73 -4.94 -2.01 2.37
N LEU A 74 -5.93 -2.49 1.60
CA LEU A 74 -6.96 -1.62 1.00
C LEU A 74 -7.75 -0.81 2.03
N ILE A 75 -8.12 -1.42 3.16
CA ILE A 75 -8.82 -0.73 4.25
C ILE A 75 -7.94 0.36 4.84
N TYR A 76 -6.66 0.06 5.07
CA TYR A 76 -5.69 1.01 5.60
C TYR A 76 -5.46 2.19 4.65
N LEU A 77 -5.26 1.93 3.35
CA LEU A 77 -5.06 2.95 2.33
C LEU A 77 -6.25 3.92 2.24
N ARG A 78 -7.48 3.40 2.31
CA ARG A 78 -8.70 4.24 2.30
C ARG A 78 -8.78 5.20 3.48
N LYS A 79 -8.36 4.77 4.68
CA LYS A 79 -8.31 5.66 5.86
C LYS A 79 -7.35 6.83 5.63
N HIS A 80 -6.20 6.57 5.01
CA HIS A 80 -5.22 7.61 4.69
C HIS A 80 -5.68 8.55 3.57
N ALA A 81 -6.35 8.02 2.53
CA ALA A 81 -6.90 8.83 1.45
C ALA A 81 -8.02 9.79 1.90
N VAL A 82 -8.83 9.41 2.89
CA VAL A 82 -9.88 10.28 3.46
C VAL A 82 -9.32 11.37 4.37
N THR A 83 -8.12 11.16 4.93
CA THR A 83 -7.53 12.06 5.94
C THR A 83 -6.65 13.16 5.32
N GLN A 84 -6.30 13.07 4.03
CA GLN A 84 -5.54 14.14 3.35
C GLN A 84 -6.51 15.21 2.80
N PRO A 85 -6.38 16.50 3.20
CA PRO A 85 -7.16 17.57 2.62
C PRO A 85 -6.81 17.76 1.14
N ALA A 86 -7.83 18.07 0.34
CA ALA A 86 -7.76 18.27 -1.11
C ALA A 86 -6.91 19.48 -1.51
#